data_AF-A0A1M6KZB6-F1
#
_entry.id   AF-A0A1M6KZB6-F1
#
_cell.length_a   1.000
_cell.length_b   1.000
_cell.length_c   1.000
_cell.angle_alpha   90.00
_cell.angle_beta   90.00
_cell.angle_gamma   90.00
#
_symmetry.space_group_name_H-M   'P 1'
#
loop_
_entity.id
_entity.type
_entity.pdbx_description
1 polymer ?
#
loop_
_entity_poly.entity_id
_entity_poly.type
_entity_poly.pdbx_seq_one_letter_code
_entity_poly.pdbx_strand_id
1 'polypeptide(L)'
;MNISYIRNNSDAVGILASGLCLVHCLLTPFVFVAHSSITMIGDGQAHWWKLLDLIFLALSYFAIRRSIRTTSKPSIKYAFWASWSFLVGIIINEKLEVIPLPEEMIYIGSLSLVILHFYNLKYCQCNKECCTTN
;
A
#
# COMPACT_ATOMS: atom_id res chain seq x y z
N MET A 1 14.36 23.74 -1.12
CA MET A 1 13.66 22.68 -1.87
C MET A 1 12.23 22.58 -1.35
N ASN A 2 11.21 22.85 -2.17
CA ASN A 2 9.83 23.05 -1.71
C ASN A 2 9.22 21.75 -1.15
N ILE A 3 9.07 21.68 0.17
CA ILE A 3 8.53 20.54 0.93
C ILE A 3 7.09 20.21 0.51
N SER A 4 6.31 21.20 0.08
CA SER A 4 4.94 21.04 -0.42
C SER A 4 4.85 20.24 -1.73
N TYR A 5 5.78 20.47 -2.67
CA TYR A 5 5.85 19.73 -3.93
C TYR A 5 6.23 18.26 -3.70
N ILE A 6 7.18 18.03 -2.79
CA ILE A 6 7.68 16.72 -2.40
C ILE A 6 6.60 15.87 -1.70
N ARG A 7 5.70 16.50 -0.94
CA ARG A 7 4.54 15.86 -0.27
C ARG A 7 3.50 15.38 -1.28
N ASN A 8 3.03 16.26 -2.16
CA ASN A 8 1.96 15.95 -3.12
C ASN A 8 2.32 14.73 -3.99
N ASN A 9 3.58 14.65 -4.43
CA ASN A 9 4.07 13.52 -5.21
C ASN A 9 4.17 12.22 -4.40
N SER A 10 4.52 12.30 -3.11
CA SER A 10 4.67 11.09 -2.28
C SER A 10 3.32 10.49 -1.86
N ASP A 11 2.36 11.34 -1.47
CA ASP A 11 1.03 10.87 -1.12
C ASP A 11 0.29 10.38 -2.37
N ALA A 12 0.49 11.01 -3.54
CA ALA A 12 -0.02 10.49 -4.81
C ALA A 12 0.58 9.12 -5.18
N VAL A 13 1.91 8.94 -5.05
CA VAL A 13 2.55 7.63 -5.26
C VAL A 13 2.05 6.59 -4.26
N GLY A 14 1.81 6.97 -3.00
CA GLY A 14 1.20 6.09 -2.00
C GLY A 14 -0.22 5.66 -2.35
N ILE A 15 -1.08 6.61 -2.74
CA ILE A 15 -2.45 6.33 -3.20
C ILE A 15 -2.44 5.42 -4.42
N LEU A 16 -1.57 5.71 -5.40
CA LEU A 16 -1.46 4.89 -6.61
C LEU A 16 -0.92 3.50 -6.28
N ALA A 17 0.14 3.37 -5.47
CA ALA A 17 0.72 2.07 -5.13
C ALA A 17 -0.27 1.20 -4.33
N SER A 18 -0.94 1.77 -3.32
CA SER A 18 -1.94 1.05 -2.53
C SER A 18 -3.22 0.76 -3.33
N GLY A 19 -3.63 1.67 -4.22
CA GLY A 19 -4.77 1.44 -5.13
C GLY A 19 -4.46 0.39 -6.20
N LEU A 20 -3.25 0.37 -6.73
CA LEU A 20 -2.82 -0.64 -7.70
C LEU A 20 -2.71 -2.02 -7.04
N CYS A 21 -2.27 -2.09 -5.77
CA CYS A 21 -2.32 -3.31 -4.96
C CYS A 21 -3.77 -3.80 -4.76
N LEU A 22 -4.72 -2.91 -4.42
CA LEU A 22 -6.14 -3.25 -4.32
C LEU A 22 -6.69 -3.84 -5.63
N VAL A 23 -6.48 -3.13 -6.74
CA VAL A 23 -6.98 -3.54 -8.06
C VAL A 23 -6.32 -4.83 -8.51
N HIS A 24 -5.02 -5.00 -8.24
CA HIS A 24 -4.28 -6.22 -8.50
C HIS A 24 -4.90 -7.41 -7.76
N CYS A 25 -5.05 -7.32 -6.43
CA CYS A 25 -5.65 -8.40 -5.62
C CYS A 25 -7.09 -8.73 -6.09
N LEU A 26 -7.89 -7.73 -6.47
CA LEU A 26 -9.25 -7.96 -6.99
C LEU A 26 -9.25 -8.69 -8.33
N LEU A 27 -8.27 -8.44 -9.19
CA LEU A 27 -8.16 -9.04 -10.52
C LEU A 27 -7.46 -10.40 -10.51
N THR A 28 -6.60 -10.69 -9.53
CA THR A 28 -5.88 -11.96 -9.38
C THR A 28 -6.80 -13.19 -9.53
N PRO A 29 -7.92 -13.33 -8.79
CA PRO A 29 -8.76 -14.52 -8.89
C PRO A 29 -9.40 -14.65 -10.28
N PHE A 30 -9.80 -13.53 -10.92
CA PHE A 30 -10.39 -13.56 -12.26
C PHE A 30 -9.39 -13.96 -13.33
N VAL A 31 -8.14 -13.46 -13.23
CA VAL A 31 -7.06 -13.82 -14.16
C VAL A 31 -6.69 -15.29 -14.03
N PHE A 32 -6.57 -15.80 -12.79
CA PHE A 32 -6.28 -17.21 -12.54
C PHE A 32 -7.41 -18.15 -12.97
N VAL A 33 -8.67 -17.78 -12.74
CA VAL A 33 -9.83 -18.56 -13.23
C VAL A 33 -9.88 -18.58 -14.75
N ALA A 34 -9.66 -17.44 -15.42
CA ALA A 34 -9.63 -17.37 -16.89
C ALA A 34 -8.47 -18.20 -17.47
N HIS A 35 -7.28 -18.16 -16.88
CA HIS A 35 -6.10 -18.90 -17.36
C HIS A 35 -6.08 -20.38 -16.98
N SER A 36 -6.76 -20.80 -15.91
CA SER A 36 -6.87 -22.22 -15.54
C SER A 36 -7.49 -23.07 -16.65
N SER A 37 -8.24 -22.44 -17.56
CA SER A 37 -8.82 -23.10 -18.74
C SER A 37 -7.87 -23.21 -19.94
N ILE A 38 -6.72 -22.51 -19.97
CA ILE A 38 -5.89 -22.34 -21.17
C ILE A 38 -4.49 -22.97 -21.06
N THR A 39 -3.91 -23.18 -19.87
CA THR A 39 -2.47 -23.51 -19.78
C THR A 39 -2.07 -24.59 -18.77
N MET A 40 -1.68 -25.75 -19.29
CA MET A 40 -0.65 -26.67 -18.75
C MET A 40 0.77 -26.06 -18.86
N ILE A 41 0.95 -24.76 -18.57
CA ILE A 41 2.21 -24.03 -18.78
C ILE A 41 2.65 -23.35 -17.49
N GLY A 42 3.51 -24.05 -16.73
CA GLY A 42 4.71 -23.52 -16.08
C GLY A 42 4.56 -22.64 -14.84
N ASP A 43 5.17 -23.08 -13.73
CA ASP A 43 5.41 -22.39 -12.45
C ASP A 43 5.87 -20.91 -12.53
N GLY A 44 6.36 -20.45 -13.68
CA GLY A 44 6.90 -19.10 -13.87
C GLY A 44 5.88 -17.96 -13.75
N GLN A 45 4.62 -18.15 -14.18
CA GLN A 45 3.63 -17.05 -14.16
C GLN A 45 3.11 -16.73 -12.76
N ALA A 46 2.93 -17.75 -11.91
CA ALA A 46 2.56 -17.56 -10.50
C ALA A 46 3.64 -16.78 -9.74
N HIS A 47 4.91 -16.94 -10.12
CA HIS A 47 6.03 -16.24 -9.49
C HIS A 47 6.02 -14.73 -9.76
N TRP A 48 5.68 -14.31 -10.99
CA TRP A 48 5.61 -12.89 -11.35
C TRP A 48 4.49 -12.13 -10.63
N TRP A 49 3.34 -12.78 -10.43
CA TRP A 49 2.24 -12.20 -9.65
C TRP A 49 2.64 -12.02 -8.18
N LYS A 50 3.23 -13.05 -7.56
CA LYS A 50 3.75 -12.96 -6.18
C LYS A 50 4.83 -11.88 -6.01
N LEU A 51 5.62 -11.59 -7.05
CA LEU A 51 6.63 -10.54 -7.02
C LEU A 51 6.02 -9.13 -7.06
N LEU A 52 4.92 -8.93 -7.78
CA LEU A 52 4.22 -7.64 -7.85
C LEU A 52 3.73 -7.18 -6.47
N ASP A 53 3.18 -8.09 -5.65
CA ASP A 53 2.75 -7.77 -4.29
C ASP A 53 3.89 -7.21 -3.44
N LEU A 54 5.08 -7.82 -3.56
CA LEU A 54 6.27 -7.39 -2.83
C LEU A 54 6.76 -6.01 -3.30
N ILE A 55 6.67 -5.74 -4.61
CA ILE A 55 7.01 -4.43 -5.19
C ILE A 55 6.05 -3.36 -4.67
N PHE A 56 4.74 -3.61 -4.69
CA PHE A 56 3.75 -2.66 -4.17
C PHE A 56 3.92 -2.42 -2.67
N LEU A 57 4.22 -3.47 -1.91
CA LEU A 57 4.53 -3.38 -0.49
C LEU A 57 5.77 -2.50 -0.24
N ALA A 58 6.84 -2.67 -1.02
CA ALA A 58 8.05 -1.86 -0.91
C ALA A 58 7.80 -0.37 -1.28
N LEU A 59 7.03 -0.12 -2.34
CA LEU A 59 6.64 1.24 -2.73
C LEU A 59 5.78 1.92 -1.66
N SER A 60 4.84 1.18 -1.06
CA SER A 60 4.00 1.69 0.04
C SER A 60 4.86 2.07 1.26
N TYR A 61 5.85 1.26 1.61
CA TYR A 61 6.79 1.58 2.70
C TYR A 61 7.51 2.91 2.47
N PHE A 62 8.02 3.12 1.25
CA PHE A 62 8.71 4.37 0.91
C PHE A 62 7.76 5.58 0.96
N ALA A 63 6.54 5.43 0.43
CA ALA A 63 5.52 6.46 0.47
C ALA A 63 5.14 6.83 1.92
N ILE A 64 4.95 5.83 2.78
CA ILE A 64 4.65 6.00 4.21
C ILE A 64 5.79 6.70 4.94
N ARG A 65 7.03 6.24 4.77
CA ARG A 65 8.20 6.82 5.43
C ARG A 65 8.33 8.32 5.13
N ARG A 66 8.03 8.72 3.90
CA ARG A 66 8.03 10.12 3.47
C ARG A 66 6.82 10.88 4.00
N SER A 67 5.62 10.29 3.97
CA SER A 67 4.40 10.88 4.51
C SER A 67 4.51 11.16 6.02
N ILE A 68 5.03 10.20 6.80
CA ILE A 68 5.30 10.30 8.25
C ILE A 68 6.29 11.42 8.60
N ARG A 69 7.31 11.65 7.76
CA ARG A 69 8.27 12.75 7.98
C ARG A 69 7.64 14.13 7.81
N THR A 70 6.61 14.23 6.97
CA THR A 70 5.94 15.50 6.67
C THR A 70 4.69 15.75 7.52
N THR A 71 4.16 14.73 8.19
CA THR A 71 2.97 14.87 9.04
C THR A 71 3.35 15.39 10.43
N SER A 72 2.63 16.42 10.88
CA SER A 72 2.82 17.02 12.21
C SER A 72 2.15 16.19 13.32
N LYS A 73 1.08 15.46 13.00
CA LYS A 73 0.30 14.70 13.99
C LYS A 73 0.92 13.31 14.25
N PRO A 74 1.35 13.00 15.49
CA PRO A 74 1.92 11.69 15.81
C PRO A 74 0.91 10.55 15.66
N SER A 75 -0.38 10.78 15.89
CA SER A 75 -1.43 9.75 15.74
C SER A 75 -1.51 9.17 14.32
N ILE A 76 -1.34 10.00 13.29
CA ILE A 76 -1.34 9.56 11.89
C ILE A 76 -0.11 8.71 11.58
N LYS A 77 1.04 8.99 12.23
CA LYS A 77 2.26 8.19 12.08
C LYS A 77 2.05 6.75 12.58
N TYR A 78 1.41 6.61 13.74
CA TYR A 78 1.08 5.30 14.29
C TYR A 78 0.07 4.55 13.41
N ALA A 79 -0.95 5.25 12.88
CA ALA A 79 -1.94 4.64 12.00
C ALA A 79 -1.33 4.10 10.69
N PHE A 80 -0.43 4.86 10.06
CA PHE A 80 0.29 4.39 8.87
C PHE A 80 1.12 3.13 9.14
N TRP A 81 1.90 3.13 10.23
CA TRP A 81 2.72 1.97 10.59
C TRP A 81 1.86 0.76 10.97
N ALA A 82 0.76 0.96 11.69
CA ALA A 82 -0.15 -0.11 12.06
C ALA A 82 -0.78 -0.76 10.82
N SER A 83 -1.34 0.04 9.90
CA SER A 83 -1.93 -0.47 8.66
C SER A 83 -0.91 -1.14 7.75
N TRP A 84 0.31 -0.60 7.65
CA TRP A 84 1.37 -1.21 6.86
C TRP A 84 1.86 -2.53 7.46
N SER A 85 2.15 -2.57 8.77
CA SER A 85 2.57 -3.81 9.44
C SER A 85 1.49 -4.90 9.34
N PHE A 86 0.22 -4.51 9.43
CA PHE A 86 -0.90 -5.43 9.23
C PHE A 86 -0.89 -6.03 7.81
N LEU A 87 -0.73 -5.19 6.78
CA LEU A 87 -0.68 -5.63 5.38
C LEU A 87 0.55 -6.50 5.10
N VAL A 88 1.72 -6.15 5.64
CA VAL A 88 2.93 -6.99 5.59
C VAL A 88 2.67 -8.37 6.21
N GLY A 89 2.05 -8.41 7.38
CA GLY A 89 1.74 -9.65 8.08
C GLY A 89 0.85 -10.58 7.26
N ILE A 90 -0.18 -10.04 6.61
CA ILE A 90 -1.07 -10.84 5.76
C ILE A 90 -0.35 -11.36 4.52
N ILE A 91 0.40 -10.51 3.81
CA ILE A 91 1.14 -10.93 2.61
C ILE A 91 2.21 -11.99 2.95
N ILE A 92 2.92 -11.85 4.08
CA ILE A 92 3.88 -12.86 4.52
C ILE A 92 3.17 -14.16 4.88
N ASN A 93 2.03 -14.08 5.58
CA ASN A 93 1.25 -15.27 5.94
C ASN A 93 0.73 -16.01 4.70
N GLU A 94 0.28 -15.29 3.67
CA GLU A 94 -0.09 -15.85 2.38
C GLU A 94 1.10 -16.54 1.69
N LYS A 95 2.29 -15.93 1.68
CA LYS A 95 3.48 -16.52 1.04
C LYS A 95 4.04 -17.74 1.77
N LEU A 96 3.92 -17.78 3.10
CA LEU A 96 4.42 -18.88 3.92
C LEU A 96 3.34 -19.95 4.18
N GLU A 97 2.09 -19.71 3.78
CA GLU A 97 0.92 -20.59 3.98
C GLU A 97 0.78 -21.12 5.43
N VAL A 98 1.25 -20.36 6.43
CA VAL A 98 1.31 -20.81 7.83
C VAL A 98 -0.09 -20.98 8.41
N ILE A 99 -1.01 -20.09 8.03
CA ILE A 99 -2.40 -20.08 8.48
C ILE A 99 -3.29 -19.83 7.25
N PRO A 100 -4.38 -20.58 7.04
CA PRO A 100 -5.35 -20.31 5.99
C PRO A 100 -6.15 -19.04 6.36
N LEU A 101 -5.56 -17.87 6.12
CA LEU A 101 -6.26 -16.60 6.19
C LEU A 101 -6.88 -16.29 4.82
N PRO A 102 -8.10 -15.73 4.81
CA PRO A 102 -8.69 -15.23 3.59
C PRO A 102 -7.89 -14.02 3.06
N GLU A 103 -7.51 -14.08 1.79
CA GLU A 103 -6.83 -13.02 1.04
C GLU A 103 -7.61 -11.69 1.06
N GLU A 104 -8.92 -11.76 1.31
CA GLU A 104 -9.85 -10.64 1.50
C GLU A 104 -9.35 -9.60 2.53
N MET A 105 -8.56 -10.04 3.50
CA MET A 105 -8.00 -9.16 4.53
C MET A 105 -6.97 -8.17 3.97
N ILE A 106 -6.32 -8.50 2.84
CA ILE A 106 -5.42 -7.58 2.13
C ILE A 106 -6.18 -6.36 1.63
N TYR A 107 -7.46 -6.52 1.22
CA TYR A 107 -8.30 -5.40 0.79
C TYR A 107 -8.51 -4.39 1.91
N ILE A 108 -8.74 -4.86 3.13
CA ILE A 108 -8.94 -3.99 4.29
C ILE A 108 -7.66 -3.21 4.60
N GLY A 109 -6.51 -3.89 4.59
CA GLY A 109 -5.21 -3.26 4.85
C GLY A 109 -4.84 -2.21 3.79
N SER A 110 -5.04 -2.54 2.52
CA SER A 110 -4.68 -1.68 1.39
C SER A 110 -5.63 -0.49 1.27
N LEU A 111 -6.94 -0.69 1.46
CA LEU A 111 -7.92 0.39 1.52
C LEU A 111 -7.64 1.35 2.68
N SER A 112 -7.29 0.82 3.85
CA SER A 112 -6.91 1.64 5.00
C SER A 112 -5.73 2.55 4.67
N LEU A 113 -4.69 2.03 4.01
CA LEU A 113 -3.53 2.82 3.56
C LEU A 113 -3.92 3.89 2.53
N VAL A 114 -4.79 3.58 1.56
CA VAL A 114 -5.31 4.57 0.60
C VAL A 114 -6.03 5.70 1.33
N ILE A 115 -6.94 5.38 2.26
CA ILE A 115 -7.69 6.35 3.05
C ILE A 115 -6.74 7.20 3.89
N LEU A 116 -5.73 6.60 4.52
CA LEU A 116 -4.72 7.29 5.32
C LEU A 116 -3.90 8.28 4.47
N HIS A 117 -3.45 7.89 3.28
CA HIS A 117 -2.75 8.79 2.36
C HIS A 117 -3.65 9.93 1.88
N PHE A 118 -4.90 9.64 1.53
CA PHE A 118 -5.87 10.66 1.14
C PHE A 118 -6.18 11.62 2.30
N TYR A 119 -6.34 11.10 3.52
CA TYR A 119 -6.59 11.88 4.71
C TYR A 119 -5.40 12.79 5.03
N ASN A 120 -4.17 12.28 4.95
CA ASN A 120 -2.96 13.08 5.13
C ASN A 120 -2.85 14.18 4.06
N LEU A 121 -3.17 13.86 2.80
CA LEU A 121 -3.16 14.83 1.70
C LEU A 121 -4.21 15.94 1.86
N LYS A 122 -5.39 15.62 2.41
CA LYS A 122 -6.52 16.57 2.56
C LYS A 122 -6.47 17.37 3.85
N TYR A 123 -6.18 16.74 4.98
CA TYR A 123 -6.30 17.33 6.32
C TYR A 123 -4.96 17.73 6.95
N CYS A 124 -3.84 17.23 6.43
CA CYS A 124 -2.49 17.64 6.83
C CYS A 124 -1.84 18.54 5.75
N GLN A 125 -2.66 19.29 5.02
CA GLN A 125 -2.20 20.44 4.26
C GLN A 125 -1.71 21.48 5.27
N CYS A 126 -0.40 21.72 5.29
CA CYS A 126 0.15 22.86 5.99
C CYS A 126 -0.49 24.11 5.39
N ASN A 127 -1.55 24.63 6.03
CA ASN A 127 -2.06 25.96 5.77
C ASN A 127 -0.92 26.92 6.12
N LYS A 128 -0.68 27.90 5.26
CA LYS A 128 0.60 28.55 4.99
C LYS A 128 1.26 29.34 6.15
N GLU A 129 0.83 29.17 7.40
CA GLU A 129 1.32 29.96 8.54
C GLU A 129 1.90 29.14 9.71
N CYS A 130 1.78 27.80 9.70
CA CYS A 130 2.34 26.94 10.78
C CYS A 130 3.35 25.89 10.29
N CYS A 131 4.15 26.22 9.27
CA CYS A 131 5.29 25.39 8.83
C CYS A 131 6.66 25.95 9.28
N THR A 132 6.69 26.76 10.33
CA THR A 132 7.90 27.12 11.07
C THR A 132 7.65 26.95 12.55
N THR A 133 8.09 25.84 13.13
CA THR A 133 8.46 25.82 14.54
C THR A 133 9.54 24.76 14.76
N ASN A 134 10.75 25.28 14.98
CA ASN A 134 11.95 24.74 15.61
C ASN A 134 12.58 23.47 15.02
#